data_AF-A0A1H8XVF7-F1
#
_entry.id   AF-A0A1H8XVF7-F1
#
_cell.length_a   1.000
_cell.length_b   1.000
_cell.length_c   1.000
_cell.angle_alpha   90.00
_cell.angle_beta   90.00
_cell.angle_gamma   90.00
#
_symmetry.space_group_name_H-M   'P 1'
#
loop_
_entity.id
_entity.type
_entity.pdbx_description
1 polymer ?
#
loop_
_entity_poly.entity_id
_entity_poly.type
_entity_poly.pdbx_seq_one_letter_code
_entity_poly.pdbx_strand_id
1 'polypeptide(L)'
;MKQAKRLSAVPDVKRTDTTSDGIDVAVSFRAVVDHIVVANRRATAWEAGCLYAALCELAMGREKNARRRICLALLPGAKQELPVRIFPLPTAEELLQALALISGLAAARGETS
;
A
#
# COMPACT_ATOMS: atom_id res chain seq x y z
N MET A 1 -15.70 -57.40 -8.71
CA MET A 1 -15.88 -55.93 -8.73
C MET A 1 -15.02 -55.32 -7.63
N LYS A 2 -14.47 -54.12 -7.88
CA LYS A 2 -13.22 -53.57 -7.33
C LYS A 2 -13.31 -53.15 -5.84
N GLN A 3 -12.21 -53.34 -5.11
CA GLN A 3 -11.90 -52.61 -3.87
C GLN A 3 -11.61 -51.13 -4.16
N ALA A 4 -11.87 -50.27 -3.17
CA ALA A 4 -11.13 -49.05 -2.77
C ALA A 4 -12.15 -48.06 -2.15
N LYS A 5 -11.86 -47.24 -1.14
CA LYS A 5 -10.78 -47.06 -0.16
C LYS A 5 -11.30 -45.87 0.68
N ARG A 6 -11.21 -45.96 2.02
CA ARG A 6 -11.45 -44.82 2.90
C ARG A 6 -10.55 -43.64 2.52
N LEU A 7 -11.11 -42.44 2.47
CA LEU A 7 -10.40 -41.16 2.61
C LEU A 7 -11.25 -40.32 3.57
N SER A 8 -11.02 -40.47 4.87
CA SER A 8 -10.15 -39.60 5.69
C SER A 8 -10.59 -38.13 5.61
N ALA A 9 -11.17 -37.69 6.73
CA ALA A 9 -11.52 -36.31 7.04
C ALA A 9 -10.45 -35.34 6.55
N VAL A 10 -10.86 -34.37 5.74
CA VAL A 10 -10.09 -33.17 5.46
C VAL A 10 -10.14 -32.37 6.77
N PRO A 11 -9.01 -32.09 7.44
CA PRO A 11 -9.04 -31.15 8.54
C PRO A 11 -9.41 -29.79 7.96
N ASP A 12 -10.45 -29.21 8.54
CA ASP A 12 -10.84 -27.82 8.37
C ASP A 12 -9.65 -26.96 8.78
N VAL A 13 -8.82 -26.60 7.79
CA VAL A 13 -7.74 -25.65 7.98
C VAL A 13 -8.42 -24.31 8.18
N LYS A 14 -8.69 -23.98 9.45
CA LYS A 14 -8.85 -22.60 9.91
C LYS A 14 -7.66 -21.84 9.34
N ARG A 15 -7.90 -21.14 8.24
CA ARG A 15 -6.98 -20.16 7.67
C ARG A 15 -6.94 -19.01 8.66
N THR A 16 -6.12 -19.16 9.70
CA THR A 16 -5.58 -18.00 10.38
C THR A 16 -4.76 -17.27 9.34
N ASP A 17 -5.32 -16.21 8.77
CA ASP A 17 -4.59 -15.23 7.96
C ASP A 17 -3.59 -14.54 8.88
N THR A 18 -2.54 -15.28 9.27
CA THR A 18 -1.34 -14.73 9.86
C THR A 18 -0.66 -13.92 8.76
N THR A 19 -0.90 -12.61 8.81
CA THR A 19 0.01 -11.52 8.46
C THR A 19 1.48 -11.94 8.37
N SER A 20 1.88 -12.57 7.27
CA SER A 20 3.27 -12.94 7.03
C SER A 20 3.47 -13.35 5.57
N ASP A 21 3.58 -12.37 4.66
CA ASP A 21 4.67 -12.28 3.68
C ASP A 21 4.41 -11.15 2.69
N GLY A 22 4.66 -9.92 3.12
CA GLY A 22 4.57 -8.78 2.23
C GLY A 22 4.76 -7.51 3.00
N ILE A 23 5.95 -6.92 2.89
CA ILE A 23 6.35 -5.62 3.46
C ILE A 23 5.13 -4.71 3.59
N ASP A 24 4.78 -4.31 4.82
CA ASP A 24 3.64 -3.44 5.10
C ASP A 24 3.59 -2.27 4.08
N VAL A 25 2.42 -2.04 3.49
CA VAL A 25 2.23 -1.00 2.47
C VAL A 25 2.52 0.38 3.06
N ALA A 26 2.24 0.60 4.34
CA ALA A 26 2.59 1.82 5.06
C ALA A 26 4.12 1.97 5.21
N VAL A 27 4.83 0.88 5.52
CA VAL A 27 6.31 0.87 5.58
C VAL A 27 6.91 1.16 4.19
N SER A 28 6.37 0.54 3.15
CA SER A 28 6.82 0.76 1.76
C SER A 28 6.58 2.21 1.34
N PHE A 29 5.43 2.79 1.69
CA PHE A 29 5.11 4.18 1.42
C PHE A 29 6.10 5.12 2.10
N ARG A 30 6.32 4.92 3.41
CA ARG A 30 7.25 5.73 4.20
C ARG A 30 8.67 5.68 3.63
N ALA A 31 9.15 4.51 3.25
CA ALA A 31 10.48 4.37 2.66
C ALA A 31 10.67 5.22 1.37
N VAL A 32 9.65 5.32 0.51
CA VAL A 32 9.72 6.17 -0.68
C VAL A 32 9.76 7.65 -0.32
N VAL A 33 8.94 8.08 0.65
CA VAL A 33 8.94 9.47 1.11
C VAL A 33 10.27 9.83 1.78
N ASP A 34 10.78 8.96 2.65
CA ASP A 34 12.06 9.15 3.33
C ASP A 34 13.21 9.27 2.32
N HIS A 35 13.21 8.48 1.25
CA HIS A 35 14.20 8.59 0.18
C HIS A 35 14.17 9.97 -0.51
N ILE A 36 12.98 10.54 -0.75
CA ILE A 36 12.84 11.88 -1.33
C ILE A 36 13.41 12.94 -0.37
N VAL A 37 13.10 12.82 0.92
CA VAL A 37 13.57 13.75 1.97
C VAL A 37 15.09 13.66 2.14
N VAL A 38 15.64 12.45 2.26
CA VAL A 38 17.09 12.20 2.41
C VAL A 38 17.88 12.70 1.21
N ALA A 39 17.34 12.57 0.00
CA ALA A 39 17.93 13.14 -1.21
C ALA A 39 17.88 14.68 -1.27
N ASN A 40 17.30 15.33 -0.25
CA ASN A 40 17.15 16.78 -0.10
C ASN A 40 16.59 17.44 -1.38
N ARG A 41 15.63 16.76 -2.02
CA ARG A 41 14.98 17.24 -3.24
C ARG A 41 13.47 17.27 -3.07
N ARG A 42 12.82 18.04 -3.93
CA ARG A 42 11.36 17.97 -4.04
C ARG A 42 10.95 16.70 -4.79
N ALA A 43 9.79 16.16 -4.40
CA ALA A 43 9.13 15.13 -5.19
C ALA A 43 8.83 15.68 -6.58
N THR A 44 9.07 14.86 -7.60
CA THR A 44 8.59 15.15 -8.95
C THR A 44 7.07 15.07 -8.96
N ALA A 45 6.43 15.74 -9.94
CA ALA A 45 4.99 15.64 -10.13
C ALA A 45 4.51 14.19 -10.28
N TRP A 46 5.32 13.34 -10.91
CA TRP A 46 5.04 11.91 -11.06
C TRP A 46 5.02 11.19 -9.71
N GLU A 47 6.09 11.34 -8.92
CA GLU A 47 6.20 10.73 -7.59
C GLU A 47 5.05 11.16 -6.69
N ALA A 48 4.78 12.48 -6.63
CA ALA A 48 3.70 13.01 -5.81
C ALA A 48 2.32 12.47 -6.25
N GLY A 49 2.07 12.40 -7.56
CA GLY A 49 0.84 11.82 -8.10
C GLY A 49 0.67 10.34 -7.77
N CYS A 50 1.74 9.55 -7.89
CA CYS A 50 1.77 8.14 -7.52
C CYS A 50 1.51 7.93 -6.02
N LEU A 51 2.20 8.70 -5.16
CA LEU A 51 2.04 8.61 -3.71
C LEU A 51 0.64 9.03 -3.27
N TYR A 52 0.12 10.13 -3.82
CA TYR A 52 -1.26 10.52 -3.54
C TYR A 52 -2.28 9.47 -3.99
N ALA A 53 -2.13 8.91 -5.19
CA ALA A 53 -2.98 7.81 -5.64
C ALA A 53 -2.89 6.59 -4.71
N ALA A 54 -1.70 6.29 -4.17
CA ALA A 54 -1.54 5.24 -3.18
C ALA A 54 -2.32 5.53 -1.89
N LEU A 55 -2.29 6.77 -1.38
CA LEU A 55 -3.09 7.19 -0.22
C LEU A 55 -4.59 7.01 -0.47
N CYS A 56 -5.09 7.40 -1.65
CA CYS A 56 -6.49 7.19 -2.01
C CYS A 56 -6.87 5.70 -2.01
N GLU A 57 -6.04 4.84 -2.59
CA GLU A 57 -6.28 3.39 -2.58
C GLU A 57 -6.24 2.83 -1.15
N LEU A 58 -5.33 3.30 -0.28
CA LEU A 58 -5.28 2.92 1.13
C LEU A 58 -6.54 3.36 1.89
N ALA A 59 -7.01 4.58 1.68
CA ALA A 59 -8.24 5.08 2.30
C ALA A 59 -9.48 4.25 1.90
N MET A 60 -9.44 3.60 0.73
CA MET A 60 -10.47 2.67 0.25
C MET A 60 -10.23 1.20 0.65
N GLY A 61 -9.17 0.89 1.41
CA GLY A 61 -8.81 -0.49 1.78
C GLY A 61 -8.23 -1.34 0.65
N ARG A 62 -7.77 -0.71 -0.44
CA ARG A 62 -7.27 -1.39 -1.66
C ARG A 62 -5.76 -1.52 -1.65
N GLU A 63 -5.23 -2.25 -0.68
CA GLU A 63 -3.78 -2.35 -0.41
C GLU A 63 -2.94 -2.82 -1.61
N LYS A 64 -3.44 -3.78 -2.38
CA LYS A 64 -2.74 -4.28 -3.58
C LYS A 64 -2.55 -3.18 -4.64
N ASN A 65 -3.55 -2.31 -4.80
CA ASN A 65 -3.46 -1.18 -5.71
C ASN A 65 -2.53 -0.11 -5.16
N ALA A 66 -2.62 0.20 -3.86
CA ALA A 66 -1.71 1.12 -3.19
C ALA A 66 -0.24 0.70 -3.38
N ARG A 67 0.08 -0.58 -3.17
CA ARG A 67 1.43 -1.12 -3.40
C ARG A 67 1.89 -0.89 -4.84
N ARG A 68 1.04 -1.15 -5.84
CA ARG A 68 1.37 -0.89 -7.25
C ARG A 68 1.68 0.59 -7.50
N ARG A 69 0.90 1.51 -6.92
CA ARG A 69 1.13 2.96 -7.03
C ARG A 69 2.44 3.38 -6.38
N ILE A 70 2.79 2.83 -5.22
CA ILE A 70 4.08 3.07 -4.54
C ILE A 70 5.25 2.58 -5.41
N CYS A 71 5.15 1.39 -6.01
CA CYS A 71 6.19 0.90 -6.92
C CYS A 71 6.38 1.81 -8.14
N LEU A 72 5.30 2.38 -8.69
CA LEU A 72 5.39 3.32 -9.80
C LEU A 72 6.10 4.64 -9.42
N ALA A 73 6.02 5.07 -8.16
CA ALA A 73 6.71 6.26 -7.69
C ALA A 73 8.25 6.11 -7.77
N LEU A 74 8.77 4.88 -7.68
CA LEU A 74 10.21 4.60 -7.80
C LEU A 74 10.72 4.65 -9.25
N LEU A 75 9.82 4.67 -10.24
CA LEU A 75 10.20 4.66 -11.65
C LEU A 75 10.42 6.08 -12.18
N PRO A 76 11.35 6.29 -13.13
CA PRO A 76 11.54 7.57 -13.79
C PRO A 76 10.26 8.05 -14.50
N GLY A 77 9.65 9.11 -13.98
CA GLY A 77 8.37 9.63 -14.45
C GLY A 77 8.43 10.70 -15.55
N ALA A 78 9.62 11.17 -15.94
CA ALA A 78 9.77 12.36 -16.79
C ALA A 78 9.18 12.25 -18.20
N LYS A 79 8.82 11.03 -18.64
CA LYS A 79 8.21 10.76 -19.96
C LYS A 79 6.79 10.17 -19.87
N GLN A 80 6.22 10.05 -18.68
CA GLN A 80 4.92 9.40 -18.47
C GLN A 80 3.87 10.44 -18.07
N GLU A 81 2.63 10.22 -18.52
CA GLU A 81 1.51 11.09 -18.18
C GLU A 81 1.15 10.95 -16.69
N LEU A 82 1.09 12.07 -15.96
CA LEU A 82 0.86 12.07 -14.52
C LEU A 82 -0.38 11.25 -14.14
N PRO A 83 -0.27 10.29 -13.21
CA PRO A 83 -1.40 9.45 -12.82
C PRO A 83 -2.53 10.28 -12.17
N VAL A 84 -2.17 11.39 -11.52
CA VAL A 84 -3.08 12.39 -10.97
C VAL A 84 -2.39 13.75 -11.12
N ARG A 85 -3.11 14.76 -11.60
CA ARG A 85 -2.68 16.16 -11.57
C ARG A 85 -3.13 16.78 -10.26
N ILE A 86 -2.18 17.13 -9.40
CA ILE A 86 -2.44 17.71 -8.08
C ILE A 86 -1.72 19.05 -8.00
N PHE A 87 -2.44 20.09 -7.62
CA PHE A 87 -1.86 21.42 -7.43
C PHE A 87 -2.50 22.12 -6.22
N PRO A 88 -1.71 22.58 -5.22
CA PRO A 88 -0.25 22.42 -5.13
C PRO A 88 0.17 20.95 -4.95
N LEU A 89 1.43 20.61 -5.29
CA LEU A 89 1.94 19.28 -4.97
C LEU A 89 2.04 19.12 -3.46
N PRO A 90 1.57 18.00 -2.89
CA PRO A 90 1.72 17.75 -1.47
C PRO A 90 3.20 17.62 -1.09
N THR A 91 3.53 18.16 0.07
CA THR A 91 4.83 17.99 0.74
C THR A 91 4.99 16.58 1.28
N ALA A 92 6.24 16.20 1.60
CA ALA A 92 6.53 14.91 2.21
C ALA A 92 5.80 14.77 3.57
N GLU A 93 5.78 15.84 4.35
CA GLU A 93 5.11 15.92 5.64
C GLU A 93 3.60 15.71 5.52
N GLU A 94 2.95 16.39 4.57
CA GLU A 94 1.51 16.22 4.31
C GLU A 94 1.18 14.78 3.90
N LEU A 95 2.02 14.14 3.09
CA LEU A 95 1.85 12.74 2.70
C LEU A 95 1.99 11.78 3.90
N LEU A 96 2.96 12.01 4.78
CA LEU A 96 3.15 11.21 6.00
C LEU A 96 2.03 11.40 7.02
N GLN A 97 1.56 12.64 7.19
CA GLN A 97 0.41 12.94 8.05
C GLN A 97 -0.86 12.28 7.53
N ALA A 98 -1.11 12.35 6.22
CA ALA A 98 -2.25 11.67 5.60
C ALA A 98 -2.19 10.15 5.78
N LEU A 99 -1.02 9.53 5.62
CA LEU A 99 -0.82 8.11 5.89
C LEU A 99 -1.17 7.77 7.35
N ALA A 100 -0.66 8.54 8.30
CA ALA A 100 -0.92 8.31 9.73
C ALA A 100 -2.42 8.36 10.06
N LEU A 101 -3.15 9.32 9.47
CA LEU A 101 -4.60 9.42 9.63
C LEU A 101 -5.33 8.20 9.07
N ILE A 102 -4.95 7.73 7.87
CA ILE A 102 -5.56 6.56 7.25
C ILE A 102 -5.27 5.29 8.07
N SER A 103 -4.03 5.09 8.51
CA SER A 103 -3.67 3.96 9.36
C SER A 103 -4.38 3.99 10.72
N GLY A 104 -4.52 5.17 11.33
CA GLY A 104 -5.29 5.34 12.57
C GLY A 104 -6.79 5.08 12.39
N LEU A 105 -7.37 5.52 11.27
CA LEU A 105 -8.76 5.22 10.90
C LEU A 105 -8.99 3.74 10.65
N ALA A 106 -8.05 3.04 10.01
CA ALA A 106 -8.12 1.59 9.82
C ALA A 106 -8.06 0.85 11.17
N ALA A 107 -7.19 1.29 12.09
CA ALA A 107 -7.12 0.73 13.45
C ALA A 107 -8.41 0.99 14.24
N ALA A 108 -9.03 2.17 14.10
CA ALA A 108 -10.29 2.51 14.76
C ALA A 108 -11.52 1.79 14.17
N ARG A 109 -11.46 1.41 12.88
CA ARG A 109 -12.46 0.56 12.21
C ARG A 109 -12.26 -0.94 12.46
N GLY A 110 -11.11 -1.30 13.03
CA GLY A 110 -10.84 -2.61 13.61
C GLY A 110 -11.60 -2.76 14.92
N GLU A 111 -12.91 -2.99 14.79
CA GLU A 111 -13.66 -3.75 15.78
C GLU A 111 -12.86 -5.01 16.15
N THR A 112 -12.78 -5.22 17.46
CA THR A 112 -12.08 -6.28 18.16
C THR A 112 -12.38 -7.68 17.63
N SER A 113 -11.31 -8.48 17.48
CA SER A 113 -11.28 -9.95 17.61
C SER A 113 -12.06 -10.83 16.63
#